data_AF-A0A936JH22-F1
#
_entry.id   AF-A0A936JH22-F1
#
_cell.length_a   1.000
_cell.length_b   1.000
_cell.length_c   1.000
_cell.angle_alpha   90.00
_cell.angle_beta   90.00
_cell.angle_gamma   90.00
#
_symmetry.space_group_name_H-M   'P 1'
#
loop_
_entity.id
_entity.type
_entity.pdbx_description
1 polymer ?
#
loop_
_entity_poly.entity_id
_entity_poly.type
_entity_poly.pdbx_seq_one_letter_code
_entity_poly.pdbx_strand_id
1 'polypeptide(L)'
;MNAIDRYPENVQGDFYVLNQACISCGAPQAEAPDLIEHSKLEYGHCYFKKQPETQEEIERAIDAMNVSCIAGIRYGGKDEKILKRLYERGEADQCDYEPISSYKMLVWTKVTYIYNGTIQELSSNLTAQIVSEQFYPNKRIVDYKTNDRNYFEITYTWADRLSGIIYNCTFDSDRLCTIELNNEKEIENDNEKACNLNAIRWNSINLNTILCNDQNVSKIVWFDIDGNIYDKTDVR
;
A
#
# COMPACT_ATOMS: atom_id res chain seq x y z
N MET A 1 -29.96 13.32 8.11
CA MET A 1 -28.73 12.53 8.26
C MET A 1 -29.17 11.11 8.50
N ASN A 2 -28.96 10.20 7.54
CA ASN A 2 -29.19 8.79 7.78
C ASN A 2 -28.21 8.35 8.87
N ALA A 3 -28.71 7.68 9.90
CA ALA A 3 -27.84 7.10 10.92
C ALA A 3 -26.86 6.15 10.22
N ILE A 4 -25.57 6.27 10.53
CA ILE A 4 -24.55 5.37 10.02
C ILE A 4 -24.87 3.97 10.56
N ASP A 5 -25.10 3.01 9.66
CA ASP A 5 -25.52 1.65 10.02
C ASP A 5 -24.30 0.81 10.41
N ARG A 6 -24.04 0.73 11.72
CA ARG A 6 -22.93 -0.04 12.30
C ARG A 6 -23.40 -1.46 12.57
N TYR A 7 -22.53 -2.44 12.31
CA TYR A 7 -22.86 -3.83 12.63
C TYR A 7 -23.11 -4.01 14.14
N PRO A 8 -24.20 -4.69 14.58
CA PRO A 8 -24.62 -4.67 15.98
C PRO A 8 -23.62 -5.26 17.00
N GLU A 9 -22.76 -6.20 16.60
CA GLU A 9 -21.77 -6.79 17.52
C GLU A 9 -20.52 -5.94 17.68
N ASN A 10 -20.35 -4.84 16.93
CA ASN A 10 -19.25 -3.91 17.20
C ASN A 10 -19.35 -3.41 18.64
N VAL A 11 -18.24 -3.50 19.36
CA VAL A 11 -18.07 -2.76 20.60
C VAL A 11 -18.20 -1.26 20.33
N GLN A 12 -18.76 -0.53 21.27
CA GLN A 12 -18.89 0.93 21.16
C GLN A 12 -17.50 1.58 21.02
N GLY A 13 -17.35 2.48 20.04
CA GLY A 13 -16.15 3.29 19.85
C GLY A 13 -16.02 3.85 18.44
N ASP A 14 -14.82 4.30 18.10
CA ASP A 14 -14.57 5.05 16.87
C ASP A 14 -14.29 4.13 15.67
N PHE A 15 -13.64 2.98 15.88
CA PHE A 15 -13.45 1.98 14.85
C PHE A 15 -14.64 1.01 14.81
N TYR A 16 -15.17 0.74 13.62
CA TYR A 16 -16.32 -0.15 13.48
C TYR A 16 -16.41 -0.76 12.08
N VAL A 17 -17.14 -1.87 11.97
CA VAL A 17 -17.53 -2.47 10.68
C VAL A 17 -18.94 -2.00 10.31
N LEU A 18 -19.15 -1.56 9.07
CA LEU A 18 -20.47 -1.27 8.53
C LEU A 18 -21.35 -2.53 8.55
N ASN A 19 -22.61 -2.36 8.88
CA ASN A 19 -23.59 -3.44 8.79
C ASN A 19 -23.74 -3.89 7.32
N GLN A 20 -23.84 -5.20 7.11
CA GLN A 20 -24.05 -5.83 5.78
C GLN A 20 -22.95 -5.54 4.74
N ALA A 21 -21.80 -4.99 5.15
CA ALA A 21 -20.66 -4.77 4.28
C ALA A 21 -19.69 -5.96 4.29
N CYS A 22 -19.68 -6.81 5.33
CA CYS A 22 -18.70 -7.88 5.37
C CYS A 22 -18.98 -8.96 4.30
N ILE A 23 -17.94 -9.38 3.59
CA ILE A 23 -17.97 -10.52 2.66
C ILE A 23 -17.24 -11.77 3.21
N SER A 24 -16.92 -11.77 4.51
CA SER A 24 -16.29 -12.88 5.23
C SER A 24 -14.94 -13.34 4.64
N CYS A 25 -14.11 -12.40 4.17
CA CYS A 25 -12.80 -12.70 3.56
C CYS A 25 -11.71 -13.11 4.57
N GLY A 26 -11.88 -12.74 5.85
CA GLY A 26 -10.91 -13.00 6.92
C GLY A 26 -9.68 -12.10 6.97
N ALA A 27 -9.42 -11.27 5.95
CA ALA A 27 -8.21 -10.43 5.90
C ALA A 27 -8.10 -9.45 7.09
N PRO A 28 -9.14 -8.67 7.46
CA PRO A 28 -9.02 -7.78 8.61
C PRO A 28 -8.80 -8.50 9.95
N GLN A 29 -9.39 -9.69 10.12
CA GLN A 29 -9.20 -10.49 11.33
C GLN A 29 -7.81 -11.12 11.41
N ALA A 30 -7.21 -11.48 10.26
CA ALA A 30 -5.83 -11.94 10.22
C ALA A 30 -4.83 -10.83 10.59
N GLU A 31 -5.12 -9.58 10.19
CA GLU A 31 -4.29 -8.41 10.49
C GLU A 31 -4.40 -7.96 11.96
N ALA A 32 -5.61 -7.93 12.51
CA ALA A 32 -5.87 -7.47 13.88
C ALA A 32 -6.71 -8.48 14.70
N PRO A 33 -6.20 -9.69 14.98
CA PRO A 33 -6.98 -10.77 15.62
C PRO A 33 -7.39 -10.49 17.07
N ASP A 34 -6.70 -9.57 17.73
CA ASP A 34 -7.01 -9.08 19.08
C ASP A 34 -8.14 -8.04 19.09
N LEU A 35 -8.35 -7.33 17.98
CA LEU A 35 -9.35 -6.27 17.85
C LEU A 35 -10.62 -6.74 17.11
N ILE A 36 -10.46 -7.60 16.11
CA ILE A 36 -11.51 -8.02 15.18
C ILE A 36 -11.79 -9.52 15.32
N GLU A 37 -13.07 -9.89 15.26
CA GLU A 37 -13.53 -11.28 15.27
C GLU A 37 -14.66 -11.50 14.28
N HIS A 38 -14.94 -12.76 13.93
CA HIS A 38 -16.09 -13.13 13.13
C HIS A 38 -17.29 -13.50 14.01
N SER A 39 -18.45 -12.97 13.64
CA SER A 39 -19.71 -13.26 14.28
C SER A 39 -20.04 -14.75 14.24
N LYS A 40 -20.60 -15.23 15.35
CA LYS A 40 -21.23 -16.56 15.45
C LYS A 40 -22.73 -16.50 15.17
N LEU A 41 -23.33 -15.31 15.16
CA LEU A 41 -24.76 -15.07 14.95
C LEU A 41 -25.08 -14.91 13.46
N GLU A 42 -24.27 -14.14 12.75
CA GLU A 42 -24.30 -13.99 11.31
C GLU A 42 -23.02 -14.59 10.73
N TYR A 43 -23.17 -15.62 9.90
CA TYR A 43 -22.06 -16.46 9.50
C TYR A 43 -20.90 -15.66 8.88
N GLY A 44 -19.83 -15.47 9.66
CA GLY A 44 -18.57 -14.89 9.19
C GLY A 44 -18.52 -13.37 9.12
N HIS A 45 -19.55 -12.63 9.55
CA HIS A 45 -19.50 -11.17 9.54
C HIS A 45 -18.44 -10.66 10.52
N CYS A 46 -17.47 -9.85 10.08
CA CYS A 46 -16.45 -9.31 10.98
C CYS A 46 -17.00 -8.16 11.83
N TYR A 47 -16.46 -7.99 13.03
CA TYR A 47 -16.81 -6.90 13.95
C TYR A 47 -15.64 -6.56 14.86
N PHE A 48 -15.58 -5.33 15.37
CA PHE A 48 -14.64 -4.98 16.44
C PHE A 48 -15.14 -5.53 17.78
N LYS A 49 -14.43 -6.49 18.37
CA LYS A 49 -14.70 -6.99 19.74
C LYS A 49 -14.05 -6.11 20.82
N LYS A 50 -13.04 -5.33 20.43
CA LYS A 50 -12.28 -4.40 21.28
C LYS A 50 -11.92 -3.14 20.48
N GLN A 51 -11.98 -1.96 21.09
CA GLN A 51 -11.37 -0.76 20.50
C GLN A 51 -9.85 -0.76 20.73
N PRO A 52 -9.07 -0.18 19.82
CA PRO A 52 -7.65 0.02 20.06
C PRO A 52 -7.43 1.09 21.15
N GLU A 53 -6.49 0.81 22.06
CA GLU A 53 -6.15 1.66 23.21
C GLU A 53 -4.67 2.07 23.19
N THR A 54 -3.81 1.30 22.51
CA THR A 54 -2.38 1.61 22.34
C THR A 54 -2.08 2.06 20.91
N GLN A 55 -0.96 2.75 20.71
CA GLN A 55 -0.53 3.15 19.36
C GLN A 55 -0.35 1.95 18.43
N GLU A 56 0.12 0.82 18.96
CA GLU A 56 0.32 -0.42 18.19
C GLU A 56 -1.02 -1.06 17.79
N GLU A 57 -2.02 -1.01 18.68
CA GLU A 57 -3.39 -1.44 18.37
C GLU A 57 -4.04 -0.51 17.33
N ILE A 58 -3.80 0.81 17.42
CA ILE A 58 -4.29 1.79 16.44
C ILE A 58 -3.71 1.50 15.05
N GLU A 59 -2.39 1.27 14.95
CA GLU A 59 -1.79 0.92 13.65
C GLU A 59 -2.37 -0.38 13.11
N ARG A 60 -2.58 -1.43 13.93
CA ARG A 60 -3.23 -2.67 13.46
C ARG A 60 -4.68 -2.45 13.00
N ALA A 61 -5.43 -1.56 13.66
CA ALA A 61 -6.78 -1.21 13.22
C ALA A 61 -6.76 -0.49 11.85
N ILE A 62 -5.78 0.37 11.62
CA ILE A 62 -5.56 1.06 10.33
C ILE A 62 -5.08 0.06 9.26
N ASP A 63 -4.18 -0.86 9.60
CA ASP A 63 -3.72 -1.93 8.71
C ASP A 63 -4.92 -2.83 8.31
N ALA A 64 -5.80 -3.16 9.27
CA ALA A 64 -7.03 -3.90 9.01
C ALA A 64 -7.99 -3.17 8.05
N MET A 65 -8.06 -1.84 8.10
CA MET A 65 -8.81 -1.02 7.14
C MET A 65 -8.22 -1.12 5.73
N ASN A 66 -6.89 -1.08 5.61
CA ASN A 66 -6.20 -1.14 4.33
C ASN A 66 -6.34 -2.51 3.62
N VAL A 67 -6.39 -3.61 4.39
CA VAL A 67 -6.57 -4.97 3.83
C VAL A 67 -8.05 -5.36 3.65
N SER A 68 -8.99 -4.48 3.99
CA SER A 68 -10.43 -4.75 3.88
C SER A 68 -10.85 -4.83 2.41
N CYS A 69 -11.24 -6.03 1.96
CA CYS A 69 -11.50 -6.31 0.54
C CYS A 69 -12.56 -5.41 -0.12
N ILE A 70 -13.46 -4.81 0.66
CA ILE A 70 -14.49 -3.90 0.13
C ILE A 70 -14.65 -2.61 0.97
N ALA A 71 -13.60 -2.19 1.68
CA ALA A 71 -13.62 -0.97 2.51
C ALA A 71 -14.79 -0.92 3.53
N GLY A 72 -15.14 -2.09 4.08
CA GLY A 72 -16.26 -2.25 5.03
C GLY A 72 -15.94 -1.82 6.47
N ILE A 73 -14.68 -1.47 6.75
CA ILE A 73 -14.24 -1.00 8.07
C ILE A 73 -14.15 0.52 8.01
N ARG A 74 -14.56 1.20 9.08
CA ARG A 74 -14.62 2.65 9.11
C ARG A 74 -14.10 3.22 10.41
N TYR A 75 -13.67 4.47 10.30
CA TYR A 75 -13.28 5.30 11.43
C TYR A 75 -14.26 6.47 11.58
N GLY A 76 -15.05 6.40 12.65
CA GLY A 76 -16.02 7.41 13.05
C GLY A 76 -15.52 8.37 14.12
N GLY A 77 -14.22 8.37 14.43
CA GLY A 77 -13.62 9.29 15.38
C GLY A 77 -13.18 10.61 14.74
N LYS A 78 -12.71 11.53 15.58
CA LYS A 78 -12.21 12.86 15.17
C LYS A 78 -10.77 13.12 15.59
N ASP A 79 -10.05 12.11 16.06
CA ASP A 79 -8.62 12.25 16.36
C ASP A 79 -7.86 12.59 15.08
N GLU A 80 -7.30 13.80 15.04
CA GLU A 80 -6.58 14.35 13.89
C GLU A 80 -5.36 13.49 13.50
N LYS A 81 -4.70 12.83 14.46
CA LYS A 81 -3.55 11.97 14.15
C LYS A 81 -3.98 10.71 13.41
N ILE A 82 -5.13 10.14 13.78
CA ILE A 82 -5.70 8.97 13.10
C ILE A 82 -6.19 9.38 11.71
N LEU A 83 -6.90 10.50 11.59
CA LEU A 83 -7.35 11.02 10.30
C LEU A 83 -6.17 11.31 9.37
N LYS A 84 -5.12 11.97 9.87
CA LYS A 84 -3.86 12.16 9.12
C LYS A 84 -3.33 10.83 8.59
N ARG A 85 -3.23 9.81 9.45
CA ARG A 85 -2.68 8.51 9.08
C ARG A 85 -3.52 7.79 8.02
N LEU A 86 -4.85 7.86 8.13
CA LEU A 86 -5.78 7.28 7.14
C LEU A 86 -5.67 8.01 5.79
N TYR A 87 -5.63 9.34 5.79
CA TYR A 87 -5.47 10.13 4.57
C TYR A 87 -4.13 9.86 3.88
N GLU A 88 -3.05 9.81 4.64
CA GLU A 88 -1.71 9.49 4.14
C GLU A 88 -1.63 8.09 3.51
N ARG A 89 -2.47 7.15 3.98
CA ARG A 89 -2.57 5.79 3.44
C ARG A 89 -3.59 5.64 2.29
N GLY A 90 -4.31 6.71 1.96
CA GLY A 90 -5.33 6.69 0.90
C GLY A 90 -6.72 6.21 1.34
N GLU A 91 -6.96 6.10 2.65
CA GLU A 91 -8.19 5.55 3.26
C GLU A 91 -9.20 6.64 3.68
N ALA A 92 -9.20 7.77 2.98
CA ALA A 92 -10.04 8.92 3.33
C ALA A 92 -11.55 8.62 3.19
N ASP A 93 -11.93 7.74 2.26
CA ASP A 93 -13.32 7.31 2.02
C ASP A 93 -13.87 6.39 3.12
N GLN A 94 -12.97 5.79 3.92
CA GLN A 94 -13.30 5.00 5.11
C GLN A 94 -13.45 5.86 6.38
N CYS A 95 -13.28 7.18 6.29
CA CYS A 95 -13.48 8.13 7.40
C CYS A 95 -14.90 8.73 7.38
N ASP A 96 -15.53 8.88 8.54
CA ASP A 96 -16.82 9.59 8.64
C ASP A 96 -16.68 11.12 8.78
N TYR A 97 -15.48 11.58 9.14
CA TYR A 97 -15.15 12.99 9.34
C TYR A 97 -13.91 13.37 8.56
N GLU A 98 -13.89 14.60 8.08
CA GLU A 98 -12.71 15.20 7.47
C GLU A 98 -11.76 15.74 8.56
N PRO A 99 -10.43 15.67 8.34
CA PRO A 99 -9.44 16.31 9.19
C PRO A 99 -9.57 17.83 9.17
N ILE A 100 -9.13 18.48 10.23
CA ILE A 100 -9.05 19.94 10.30
C ILE A 100 -8.00 20.46 9.30
N SER A 101 -6.89 19.73 9.17
CA SER A 101 -5.79 20.05 8.26
C SER A 101 -5.96 19.32 6.92
N SER A 102 -5.41 19.90 5.85
CA SER A 102 -5.35 19.20 4.57
C SER A 102 -4.19 18.20 4.57
N TYR A 103 -4.52 16.91 4.50
CA TYR A 103 -3.57 15.82 4.32
C TYR A 103 -3.71 15.20 2.94
N LYS A 104 -2.59 14.79 2.35
CA LYS A 104 -2.54 14.08 1.06
C LYS A 104 -2.08 12.65 1.28
N MET A 105 -2.47 11.78 0.36
CA MET A 105 -1.90 10.44 0.26
C MET A 105 -0.38 10.53 0.04
N LEU A 106 0.36 9.73 0.81
CA LEU A 106 1.80 9.57 0.62
C LEU A 106 2.03 8.58 -0.52
N VAL A 107 2.81 9.02 -1.51
CA VAL A 107 3.14 8.23 -2.69
C VAL A 107 4.64 8.28 -2.88
N TRP A 108 5.29 7.14 -2.65
CA TRP A 108 6.74 6.99 -2.78
C TRP A 108 7.10 6.64 -4.22
N THR A 109 7.75 7.57 -4.91
CA THR A 109 8.06 7.46 -6.33
C THR A 109 9.52 7.10 -6.58
N LYS A 110 10.38 7.15 -5.54
CA LYS A 110 11.81 6.92 -5.69
C LYS A 110 12.41 6.26 -4.47
N VAL A 111 13.32 5.32 -4.68
CA VAL A 111 14.13 4.70 -3.63
C VAL A 111 15.60 4.71 -4.02
N THR A 112 16.45 4.96 -3.03
CA THR A 112 17.90 4.77 -3.14
C THR A 112 18.37 3.75 -2.13
N TYR A 113 19.32 2.90 -2.50
CA TYR A 113 19.88 1.88 -1.62
C TYR A 113 21.26 1.44 -2.11
N ILE A 114 22.03 0.79 -1.24
CA ILE A 114 23.28 0.13 -1.62
C ILE A 114 22.99 -1.31 -2.00
N TYR A 115 23.47 -1.77 -3.15
CA TYR A 115 23.36 -3.15 -3.60
C TYR A 115 24.71 -3.83 -3.78
N ASN A 116 24.95 -4.93 -3.06
CA ASN A 116 26.16 -5.71 -3.14
C ASN A 116 26.05 -6.83 -4.17
N GLY A 117 25.94 -6.47 -5.45
CA GLY A 117 25.90 -7.41 -6.56
C GLY A 117 26.06 -6.70 -7.91
N THR A 118 25.85 -7.45 -8.98
CA THR A 118 25.86 -6.93 -10.36
C THR A 118 24.50 -6.41 -10.78
N ILE A 119 24.48 -5.51 -11.76
CA ILE A 119 23.23 -5.02 -12.34
C ILE A 119 22.41 -6.15 -12.98
N GLN A 120 23.05 -7.18 -13.54
CA GLN A 120 22.39 -8.34 -14.12
C GLN A 120 21.70 -9.21 -13.06
N GLU A 121 22.33 -9.41 -11.90
CA GLU A 121 21.70 -10.11 -10.76
C GLU A 121 20.52 -9.30 -10.23
N LEU A 122 20.70 -7.98 -10.07
CA LEU A 122 19.64 -7.09 -9.60
C LEU A 122 18.44 -7.12 -10.55
N SER A 123 18.66 -6.92 -11.86
CA SER A 123 17.57 -6.88 -12.83
C SER A 123 16.85 -8.22 -12.93
N SER A 124 17.58 -9.34 -12.88
CA SER A 124 17.00 -10.69 -12.90
C SER A 124 16.14 -10.96 -11.66
N ASN A 125 16.66 -10.66 -10.47
CA ASN A 125 15.96 -10.86 -9.21
C ASN A 125 14.71 -9.98 -9.12
N LEU A 126 14.86 -8.68 -9.44
CA LEU A 126 13.75 -7.73 -9.38
C LEU A 126 12.64 -8.11 -10.36
N THR A 127 13.00 -8.46 -11.61
CA THR A 127 12.04 -8.90 -12.61
C THR A 127 11.27 -10.13 -12.15
N ALA A 128 11.98 -11.15 -11.62
CA ALA A 128 11.36 -12.37 -11.13
C ALA A 128 10.42 -12.11 -9.96
N GLN A 129 10.81 -11.26 -9.00
CA GLN A 129 9.99 -10.97 -7.82
C GLN A 129 8.76 -10.12 -8.17
N ILE A 130 8.90 -9.11 -9.04
CA ILE A 130 7.76 -8.27 -9.47
C ILE A 130 6.66 -9.14 -10.07
N VAL A 131 6.97 -10.15 -10.89
CA VAL A 131 5.94 -11.01 -11.52
C VAL A 131 5.55 -12.23 -10.69
N SER A 132 6.20 -12.50 -9.56
CA SER A 132 5.98 -13.73 -8.77
C SER A 132 4.63 -13.76 -8.04
N GLU A 133 4.00 -12.61 -7.80
CA GLU A 133 2.70 -12.52 -7.14
C GLU A 133 1.58 -13.08 -8.03
N GLN A 134 1.01 -14.22 -7.62
CA GLN A 134 0.01 -14.97 -8.40
C GLN A 134 -1.41 -14.38 -8.39
N PHE A 135 -1.65 -13.26 -7.70
CA PHE A 135 -3.00 -12.70 -7.56
C PHE A 135 -3.57 -12.12 -8.86
N TYR A 136 -2.70 -11.79 -9.82
CA TYR A 136 -3.11 -11.22 -11.10
C TYR A 136 -2.68 -12.15 -12.25
N PRO A 137 -3.60 -12.90 -12.86
CA PRO A 137 -3.26 -13.89 -13.89
C PRO A 137 -2.62 -13.28 -15.15
N ASN A 138 -2.77 -11.97 -15.33
CA ASN A 138 -2.23 -11.22 -16.45
C ASN A 138 -0.99 -10.38 -16.06
N LYS A 139 -0.43 -10.57 -14.86
CA LYS A 139 0.80 -9.89 -14.45
C LYS A 139 1.96 -10.33 -15.33
N ARG A 140 2.52 -9.42 -16.11
CA ARG A 140 3.66 -9.71 -16.99
C ARG A 140 4.51 -8.48 -17.24
N ILE A 141 5.78 -8.72 -17.53
CA ILE A 141 6.65 -7.72 -18.13
C ILE A 141 6.24 -7.53 -19.58
N VAL A 142 6.05 -6.28 -19.99
CA VAL A 142 5.67 -5.90 -21.36
C VAL A 142 6.81 -5.22 -22.10
N ASP A 143 7.76 -4.62 -21.38
CA ASP A 143 8.96 -4.04 -21.95
C ASP A 143 10.14 -4.16 -20.98
N TYR A 144 11.34 -4.32 -21.53
CA TYR A 144 12.59 -4.39 -20.79
C TYR A 144 13.70 -3.71 -21.60
N LYS A 145 14.29 -2.66 -21.03
CA LYS A 145 15.43 -1.96 -21.65
C LYS A 145 16.65 -2.05 -20.74
N THR A 146 17.84 -2.16 -21.31
CA THR A 146 19.10 -2.22 -20.56
C THR A 146 20.23 -1.66 -21.39
N ASN A 147 21.26 -1.10 -20.74
CA ASN A 147 22.55 -0.81 -21.38
C ASN A 147 23.68 -1.72 -20.88
N ASP A 148 23.34 -2.71 -20.05
CA ASP A 148 24.19 -3.73 -19.43
C ASP A 148 25.31 -3.23 -18.52
N ARG A 149 25.35 -1.91 -18.26
CA ARG A 149 26.40 -1.27 -17.46
C ARG A 149 25.85 -0.68 -16.17
N ASN A 150 24.87 0.19 -16.30
CA ASN A 150 24.40 1.02 -15.19
C ASN A 150 22.92 1.38 -15.28
N TYR A 151 22.19 0.79 -16.23
CA TYR A 151 20.78 1.09 -16.44
C TYR A 151 20.00 -0.15 -16.84
N PHE A 152 18.83 -0.31 -16.23
CA PHE A 152 17.74 -1.08 -16.81
C PHE A 152 16.39 -0.46 -16.47
N GLU A 153 15.40 -0.76 -17.31
CA GLU A 153 14.03 -0.30 -17.18
C GLU A 153 13.10 -1.49 -17.37
N ILE A 154 12.12 -1.61 -16.47
CA ILE A 154 11.09 -2.65 -16.54
C ILE A 154 9.74 -1.97 -16.63
N THR A 155 8.98 -2.28 -17.68
CA THR A 155 7.55 -1.94 -17.72
C THR A 155 6.75 -3.21 -17.50
N TYR A 156 5.88 -3.21 -16.50
CA TYR A 156 4.99 -4.33 -16.24
C TYR A 156 3.53 -3.88 -16.15
N THR A 157 2.62 -4.78 -16.52
CA THR A 157 1.16 -4.59 -16.38
C THR A 157 0.55 -5.74 -15.57
N TRP A 158 -0.57 -5.49 -14.90
CA TRP A 158 -1.32 -6.47 -14.11
C TRP A 158 -2.68 -6.86 -14.72
N ALA A 159 -3.16 -6.12 -15.72
CA ALA A 159 -4.37 -6.44 -16.47
C ALA A 159 -4.32 -5.91 -17.89
N ASP A 160 -4.95 -6.63 -18.82
CA ASP A 160 -5.06 -6.16 -20.19
C ASP A 160 -5.81 -4.82 -20.21
N ARG A 161 -5.18 -3.79 -20.81
CA ARG A 161 -5.66 -2.39 -20.98
C ARG A 161 -5.45 -1.42 -19.81
N LEU A 162 -4.92 -1.86 -18.66
CA LEU A 162 -4.48 -0.93 -17.61
C LEU A 162 -3.07 -0.41 -17.89
N SER A 163 -2.83 0.85 -17.53
CA SER A 163 -1.50 1.48 -17.60
C SER A 163 -0.52 0.72 -16.71
N GLY A 164 0.62 0.32 -17.26
CA GLY A 164 1.67 -0.34 -16.48
C GLY A 164 2.41 0.60 -15.52
N ILE A 165 3.26 0.00 -14.68
CA ILE A 165 4.27 0.73 -13.91
C ILE A 165 5.64 0.50 -14.57
N ILE A 166 6.39 1.60 -14.68
CA ILE A 166 7.77 1.63 -15.14
C ILE A 166 8.70 1.74 -13.92
N TYR A 167 9.68 0.83 -13.84
CA TYR A 167 10.78 0.87 -12.89
C TYR A 167 12.04 1.32 -13.60
N ASN A 168 12.42 2.57 -13.43
CA ASN A 168 13.66 3.13 -13.97
C ASN A 168 14.79 2.90 -12.98
N CYS A 169 15.68 1.97 -13.28
CA CYS A 169 16.74 1.53 -12.38
C CYS A 169 18.10 2.04 -12.88
N THR A 170 18.79 2.81 -12.05
CA THR A 170 20.15 3.27 -12.30
C THR A 170 21.10 2.76 -11.23
N PHE A 171 22.32 2.44 -11.64
CA PHE A 171 23.35 1.84 -10.79
C PHE A 171 24.65 2.64 -10.94
N ASP A 172 25.15 3.28 -9.90
CA ASP A 172 26.41 4.01 -9.99
C ASP A 172 27.66 3.14 -9.72
N SER A 173 28.84 3.72 -9.87
CA SER A 173 30.10 3.01 -9.59
C SER A 173 30.31 2.65 -8.12
N ASP A 174 29.60 3.30 -7.20
CA ASP A 174 29.72 3.17 -5.75
C ASP A 174 28.67 2.23 -5.15
N ARG A 175 28.01 1.42 -6.01
CA ARG A 175 26.95 0.47 -5.65
C ARG A 175 25.65 1.14 -5.18
N LEU A 176 25.51 2.44 -5.38
CA LEU A 176 24.26 3.15 -5.13
C LEU A 176 23.31 2.85 -6.28
N CYS A 177 22.21 2.20 -5.93
CA CYS A 177 21.08 1.98 -6.81
C CYS A 177 20.04 3.06 -6.58
N THR A 178 19.43 3.53 -7.65
CA THR A 178 18.23 4.35 -7.62
C THR A 178 17.16 3.68 -8.46
N ILE A 179 15.96 3.52 -7.91
CA ILE A 179 14.78 3.08 -8.65
C ILE A 179 13.74 4.20 -8.59
N GLU A 180 13.24 4.62 -9.76
CA GLU A 180 12.13 5.57 -9.89
C GLU A 180 10.91 4.85 -10.49
N LEU A 181 9.76 4.97 -9.83
CA LEU A 181 8.48 4.40 -10.23
C LEU A 181 7.65 5.44 -10.97
N ASN A 182 7.21 5.09 -12.17
CA ASN A 182 6.41 5.97 -13.02
C ASN A 182 5.22 5.20 -13.61
N ASN A 183 4.17 5.91 -14.00
CA ASN A 183 3.08 5.32 -14.78
C ASN A 183 3.48 5.25 -16.26
N GLU A 184 3.04 4.20 -16.95
CA GLU A 184 3.26 4.04 -18.39
C GLU A 184 2.53 5.09 -19.24
N LYS A 185 1.35 5.53 -18.78
CA LYS A 185 0.55 6.54 -19.48
C LYS A 185 0.47 7.84 -18.69
N GLU A 186 0.45 8.95 -19.42
CA GLU A 186 0.11 10.25 -18.86
C GLU A 186 -1.34 10.26 -18.36
N ILE A 187 -1.56 11.04 -17.31
CA ILE A 187 -2.82 11.08 -16.58
C ILE A 187 -3.79 11.99 -17.35
N GLU A 188 -4.90 11.45 -17.85
CA GLU A 188 -5.84 12.23 -18.68
C GLU A 188 -6.95 12.90 -17.84
N ASN A 189 -7.23 12.42 -16.61
CA ASN A 189 -8.24 12.99 -15.72
C ASN A 189 -7.98 12.71 -14.22
N ASP A 190 -8.72 13.39 -13.33
CA ASP A 190 -8.53 13.31 -11.87
C ASP A 190 -8.84 11.93 -11.26
N ASN A 191 -9.80 11.19 -11.80
CA ASN A 191 -10.10 9.83 -11.31
C ASN A 191 -8.98 8.86 -11.68
N GLU A 192 -8.48 8.95 -12.91
CA GLU A 192 -7.31 8.20 -13.37
C GLU A 192 -6.06 8.57 -12.56
N LYS A 193 -5.93 9.85 -12.16
CA LYS A 193 -4.86 10.31 -11.27
C LYS A 193 -4.85 9.56 -9.95
N ALA A 194 -5.99 9.44 -9.28
CA ALA A 194 -6.09 8.76 -7.99
C ALA A 194 -5.76 7.25 -8.12
N CYS A 195 -6.30 6.58 -9.14
CA CYS A 195 -6.00 5.18 -9.42
C CYS A 195 -4.51 4.95 -9.69
N ASN A 196 -3.89 5.83 -10.48
CA ASN A 196 -2.47 5.75 -10.84
C ASN A 196 -1.54 6.02 -9.64
N LEU A 197 -1.90 6.97 -8.77
CA LEU A 197 -1.17 7.22 -7.52
C LEU A 197 -1.25 6.02 -6.56
N ASN A 198 -2.43 5.41 -6.44
CA ASN A 198 -2.60 4.17 -5.68
C ASN A 198 -1.77 3.02 -6.26
N ALA A 199 -1.73 2.88 -7.59
CA ALA A 199 -0.90 1.87 -8.24
C ALA A 199 0.59 2.06 -7.93
N ILE A 200 1.11 3.29 -8.00
CA ILE A 200 2.50 3.59 -7.60
C ILE A 200 2.71 3.27 -6.12
N ARG A 201 1.80 3.70 -5.23
CA ARG A 201 1.90 3.44 -3.79
C ARG A 201 2.01 1.94 -3.50
N TRP A 202 1.10 1.13 -4.02
CA TRP A 202 1.16 -0.33 -3.85
C TRP A 202 2.46 -0.93 -4.37
N ASN A 203 2.92 -0.48 -5.53
CA ASN A 203 4.18 -0.96 -6.10
C ASN A 203 5.41 -0.53 -5.30
N SER A 204 5.37 0.64 -4.65
CA SER A 204 6.43 1.08 -3.75
C SER A 204 6.49 0.23 -2.48
N ILE A 205 5.34 -0.17 -1.92
CA ILE A 205 5.26 -1.06 -0.74
C ILE A 205 5.78 -2.47 -1.09
N ASN A 206 5.37 -3.01 -2.25
CA ASN A 206 5.87 -4.32 -2.70
C ASN A 206 7.38 -4.25 -3.00
N LEU A 207 7.84 -3.20 -3.67
CA LEU A 207 9.29 -2.99 -3.89
C LEU A 207 10.05 -2.87 -2.57
N ASN A 208 9.51 -2.14 -1.59
CA ASN A 208 10.12 -2.01 -0.27
C ASN A 208 10.25 -3.38 0.41
N THR A 209 9.23 -4.24 0.30
CA THR A 209 9.26 -5.61 0.82
C THR A 209 10.33 -6.46 0.13
N ILE A 210 10.43 -6.39 -1.20
CA ILE A 210 11.47 -7.06 -1.99
C ILE A 210 12.86 -6.63 -1.52
N LEU A 211 13.09 -5.32 -1.43
CA LEU A 211 14.38 -4.74 -1.03
C LEU A 211 14.74 -5.07 0.43
N CYS A 212 13.77 -5.09 1.34
CA CYS A 212 14.01 -5.43 2.74
C CYS A 212 14.39 -6.90 2.95
N ASN A 213 13.94 -7.79 2.07
CA ASN A 213 14.20 -9.22 2.15
C ASN A 213 15.46 -9.66 1.39
N ASP A 214 16.06 -8.78 0.58
CA ASP A 214 17.30 -9.07 -0.13
C ASP A 214 18.53 -8.79 0.74
N GLN A 215 19.29 -9.84 1.05
CA GLN A 215 20.52 -9.77 1.85
C GLN A 215 21.63 -8.90 1.23
N ASN A 216 21.57 -8.61 -0.06
CA ASN A 216 22.53 -7.75 -0.75
C ASN A 216 22.15 -6.26 -0.67
N VAL A 217 20.96 -5.93 -0.16
CA VAL A 217 20.45 -4.56 -0.06
C VAL A 217 20.72 -3.97 1.32
N SER A 218 21.16 -2.71 1.36
CA SER A 218 21.29 -1.95 2.61
C SER A 218 21.04 -0.45 2.39
N LYS A 219 20.88 0.31 3.49
CA LYS A 219 20.66 1.77 3.46
C LYS A 219 19.52 2.21 2.53
N ILE A 220 18.37 1.55 2.65
CA ILE A 220 17.17 1.89 1.88
C ILE A 220 16.65 3.24 2.36
N VAL A 221 16.46 4.17 1.42
CA VAL A 221 15.90 5.49 1.66
C VAL A 221 14.86 5.78 0.58
N TRP A 222 13.65 6.11 0.99
CA TRP A 222 12.54 6.42 0.10
C TRP A 222 12.29 7.91 0.00
N PHE A 223 11.74 8.32 -1.14
CA PHE A 223 11.34 9.69 -1.44
C PHE A 223 9.91 9.69 -1.94
N ASP A 224 9.08 10.59 -1.39
CA ASP A 224 7.75 10.84 -1.93
C ASP A 224 7.79 11.76 -3.17
N ILE A 225 6.61 11.97 -3.77
CA ILE A 225 6.43 12.84 -4.95
C ILE A 225 6.87 14.29 -4.72
N ASP A 226 6.88 14.75 -3.46
CA ASP A 226 7.31 16.10 -3.07
C ASP A 226 8.81 16.12 -2.66
N GLY A 227 9.50 14.97 -2.69
CA GLY A 227 10.91 14.82 -2.36
C GLY A 227 11.22 14.67 -0.87
N ASN A 228 10.23 14.47 -0.01
CA ASN A 228 10.46 14.21 1.41
C ASN A 228 11.04 12.82 1.61
N ILE A 229 11.86 12.66 2.66
CA ILE A 229 12.67 11.46 2.91
C ILE A 229 12.00 10.56 3.95
N TYR A 230 12.00 9.26 3.68
CA TYR A 230 11.40 8.22 4.53
C TYR A 230 12.34 7.03 4.72
N ASP A 231 12.28 6.40 5.88
CA ASP A 231 12.92 5.10 6.12
C ASP A 231 12.06 3.97 5.55
N LYS A 232 12.68 2.81 5.30
CA LYS A 232 11.97 1.59 4.90
C LYS A 232 10.84 1.20 5.86
N THR A 233 10.87 1.58 7.14
CA THR A 233 9.79 1.29 8.08
C THR A 233 8.54 2.15 7.90
N ASP A 234 8.67 3.30 7.23
CA ASP A 234 7.58 4.25 6.99
C ASP A 234 6.73 3.87 5.77
N VAL A 235 7.30 3.10 4.83
CA VAL A 235 6.65 2.65 3.60
C VAL A 235 5.80 1.41 3.87
N ARG A 236 4.52 1.64 4.15
CA ARG A 236 3.47 0.65 4.43
C ARG A 236 2.14 1.13 3.87
#